data_AF-A0A088B0Y5-F1
#
_entry.id   AF-A0A088B0Y5-F1
#
_cell.length_a   1.000
_cell.length_b   1.000
_cell.length_c   1.000
_cell.angle_alpha   90.00
_cell.angle_beta   90.00
_cell.angle_gamma   90.00
#
_symmetry.space_group_name_H-M   'P 1'
#
loop_
_entity.id
_entity.type
_entity.pdbx_description
1 polymer ?
#
loop_
_entity_poly.entity_id
_entity_poly.type
_entity_poly.pdbx_seq_one_letter_code
_entity_poly.pdbx_strand_id
1 'polypeptide(L)'
;MMNNLFSIFDPSTNIFNLSINWMSTLIGLLFFPFTFWMIPNRHFMMWKFIIMKLHKEFKILLNFKNNKGSTFIFISLFSFILFNNFLGLFPYIFTSTSHLTISLTLSISFWLSFMLFGWINNSQHMFIHMIPQGTPTILMPFMVLIETISNLIRPGTLAIRLTANMIAGHLLLTLLSNSSNMMSTFLLIFLIMAQILLLMLESAVAIIQSYVITILSTLYSSETN
;
A
#
# COMPACT_ATOMS: atom_id res chain seq x y z
N MET A 1 -6.03 4.45 -33.84
CA MET A 1 -4.97 3.50 -33.47
C MET A 1 -5.34 2.94 -32.11
N MET A 2 -5.70 1.65 -32.03
CA MET A 2 -5.88 1.00 -30.73
C MET A 2 -4.51 0.88 -30.08
N ASN A 3 -4.10 1.93 -29.37
CA ASN A 3 -3.07 1.73 -28.36
C ASN A 3 -3.70 0.77 -27.35
N ASN A 4 -3.04 -0.37 -27.13
CA ASN A 4 -3.44 -1.34 -26.12
C ASN A 4 -3.78 -0.58 -24.83
N LEU A 5 -4.90 -0.91 -24.18
CA LEU A 5 -5.30 -0.31 -22.90
C LEU A 5 -4.17 -0.36 -21.87
N PHE A 6 -3.31 -1.37 -21.99
CA PHE A 6 -2.14 -1.58 -21.15
C PHE A 6 -0.96 -0.63 -21.42
N SER A 7 -0.97 0.13 -22.52
CA SER A 7 0.10 1.10 -22.84
C SER A 7 0.26 2.20 -21.78
N ILE A 8 -0.77 2.43 -20.97
CA ILE A 8 -0.75 3.37 -19.84
C ILE A 8 0.17 2.86 -18.71
N PHE A 9 0.37 1.55 -18.63
CA PHE A 9 1.26 0.90 -17.67
C PHE A 9 2.64 0.60 -18.24
N ASP A 10 2.93 0.93 -19.51
CA ASP A 10 4.24 0.61 -20.07
C ASP A 10 5.33 1.52 -19.46
N PRO A 11 6.32 0.96 -18.73
CA PRO A 11 7.38 1.75 -18.11
C PRO A 11 8.48 2.17 -19.10
N SER A 12 8.33 1.77 -20.37
CA SER A 12 9.36 1.82 -21.43
C SER A 12 9.46 3.15 -22.17
N THR A 13 8.80 4.21 -21.70
CA THR A 13 9.02 5.56 -22.23
C THR A 13 10.42 6.03 -21.86
N ASN A 14 11.36 5.71 -22.76
CA ASN A 14 12.76 6.01 -22.64
C ASN A 14 13.04 7.40 -23.22
N ILE A 15 13.19 8.41 -22.37
CA ILE A 15 13.86 9.64 -22.76
C ILE A 15 15.36 9.40 -22.49
N PHE A 16 16.22 9.54 -23.50
CA PHE A 16 17.67 9.25 -23.40
C PHE A 16 17.99 7.85 -22.82
N ASN A 17 17.21 6.82 -23.19
CA ASN A 17 17.40 5.44 -22.72
C ASN A 17 17.25 5.23 -21.20
N LEU A 18 16.74 6.22 -20.47
CA LEU A 18 16.41 6.14 -19.05
C LEU A 18 14.89 5.99 -18.88
N SER A 19 14.47 5.04 -18.04
CA SER A 19 13.08 4.83 -17.67
C SER A 19 12.63 5.89 -16.65
N ILE A 20 12.29 7.08 -17.12
CA ILE A 20 11.98 8.24 -16.27
C ILE A 20 10.62 8.11 -15.55
N ASN A 21 9.74 7.21 -15.98
CA ASN A 21 8.45 6.97 -15.31
C ASN A 21 8.61 6.58 -13.84
N TRP A 22 9.72 5.94 -13.47
CA TRP A 22 10.02 5.59 -12.08
C TRP A 22 10.25 6.82 -11.19
N MET A 23 10.59 7.97 -11.77
CA MET A 23 10.69 9.24 -11.05
C MET A 23 9.34 9.66 -10.43
N SER A 24 8.21 9.15 -10.93
CA SER A 24 6.90 9.45 -10.35
C SER A 24 6.79 9.03 -8.88
N THR A 25 7.51 7.97 -8.48
CA THR A 25 7.59 7.52 -7.08
C THR A 25 8.10 8.60 -6.12
N LEU A 26 8.97 9.49 -6.60
CA LEU A 26 9.59 10.53 -5.79
C LEU A 26 8.72 11.79 -5.71
N ILE A 27 7.73 11.96 -6.59
CA ILE A 27 6.83 13.12 -6.58
C ILE A 27 6.04 13.20 -5.27
N GLY A 28 5.69 12.05 -4.68
CA GLY A 28 5.00 12.00 -3.37
C GLY A 28 5.76 12.71 -2.25
N LEU A 29 7.09 12.77 -2.32
CA LEU A 29 7.91 13.42 -1.29
C LEU A 29 7.73 14.94 -1.27
N LEU A 30 7.35 15.55 -2.39
CA LEU A 30 7.13 17.00 -2.48
C LEU A 30 5.91 17.47 -1.69
N PHE A 31 4.96 16.58 -1.38
CA PHE A 31 3.75 16.90 -0.62
C PHE A 31 3.98 16.92 0.89
N PHE A 32 5.16 16.55 1.38
CA PHE A 32 5.48 16.67 2.80
C PHE A 32 5.70 18.13 3.21
N PRO A 33 5.01 18.62 4.25
CA PRO A 33 5.13 19.99 4.68
C PRO A 33 6.46 20.19 5.42
N PHE A 34 7.28 21.10 4.94
CA PHE A 34 8.55 21.46 5.59
C PHE A 34 8.35 22.42 6.77
N THR A 35 9.10 22.19 7.85
CA THR A 35 9.15 23.09 9.02
C THR A 35 10.25 24.14 8.86
N PHE A 36 9.95 25.23 8.16
CA PHE A 36 10.89 26.36 8.08
C PHE A 36 10.65 27.43 9.15
N TRP A 37 9.41 27.57 9.65
CA TRP A 37 9.00 28.65 10.55
C TRP A 37 8.57 28.12 11.92
N MET A 38 8.79 28.92 12.96
CA MET A 38 8.44 28.57 14.35
C MET A 38 6.92 28.38 14.52
N ILE A 39 6.11 29.14 13.76
CA ILE A 39 4.66 28.93 13.65
C ILE A 39 4.41 27.99 12.47
N PRO A 40 3.75 26.82 12.69
CA PRO A 40 3.48 25.89 11.61
C PRO A 40 2.41 26.44 10.65
N ASN A 41 2.60 26.19 9.35
CA ASN A 41 1.59 26.49 8.33
C ASN A 41 0.34 25.59 8.50
N ARG A 42 -0.82 26.00 7.97
CA ARG A 42 -2.08 25.24 8.05
C ARG A 42 -1.94 23.80 7.53
N HIS A 43 -1.22 23.62 6.43
CA HIS A 43 -0.91 22.30 5.87
C HIS A 43 -0.10 21.43 6.85
N PHE A 44 0.90 22.02 7.52
CA PHE A 44 1.69 21.30 8.53
C PHE A 44 0.85 20.94 9.76
N MET A 45 -0.03 21.84 10.22
CA MET A 45 -0.99 21.58 11.29
C MET A 45 -1.91 20.40 10.96
N MET A 46 -2.48 20.36 9.76
CA MET A 46 -3.34 19.26 9.30
C MET A 46 -2.58 17.94 9.25
N TRP A 47 -1.35 17.94 8.72
CA TRP A 47 -0.52 16.74 8.70
C TRP A 47 -0.13 16.26 10.10
N LYS A 48 0.28 17.17 10.98
CA LYS A 48 0.60 16.84 12.37
C LYS A 48 -0.59 16.19 13.08
N PHE A 49 -1.81 16.66 12.82
CA PHE A 49 -3.01 16.06 13.39
C PHE A 49 -3.23 14.61 12.93
N ILE A 50 -3.07 14.34 11.62
CA ILE A 50 -3.20 12.98 11.08
C ILE A 50 -2.13 12.06 11.67
N ILE A 51 -0.86 12.49 11.68
CA ILE A 51 0.26 11.73 12.22
C ILE A 51 0.05 11.41 13.71
N MET A 52 -0.42 12.37 14.50
CA MET A 52 -0.67 12.17 15.94
C MET A 52 -1.81 11.17 16.20
N LYS A 53 -2.86 11.16 15.37
CA LYS A 53 -3.92 10.15 15.46
C LYS A 53 -3.39 8.75 15.13
N LEU A 54 -2.69 8.61 14.00
CA LEU A 54 -2.09 7.33 13.61
C LEU A 54 -1.10 6.82 14.67
N HIS A 55 -0.31 7.70 15.25
CA HIS A 55 0.61 7.33 16.32
C HIS A 55 -0.13 6.77 17.54
N LYS A 56 -1.28 7.35 17.94
CA LYS A 56 -2.08 6.83 19.06
C LYS A 56 -2.67 5.45 18.74
N GLU A 57 -3.23 5.26 17.55
CA GLU A 57 -3.78 3.98 17.09
C GLU A 57 -2.69 2.88 17.09
N PHE A 58 -1.57 3.12 16.41
CA PHE A 58 -0.50 2.13 16.34
C PHE A 58 0.13 1.85 17.71
N LYS A 59 0.19 2.86 18.59
CA LYS A 59 0.68 2.69 19.96
C LYS A 59 -0.20 1.77 20.79
N ILE A 60 -1.51 1.75 20.54
CA ILE A 60 -2.43 0.81 21.18
C ILE A 60 -2.14 -0.62 20.70
N LEU A 61 -1.93 -0.82 19.39
CA LEU A 61 -1.58 -2.13 18.85
C LEU A 61 -0.20 -2.64 19.33
N LEU A 62 0.80 -1.76 19.41
CA LEU A 62 2.19 -2.14 19.61
C LEU A 62 2.61 -2.41 21.06
N ASN A 63 1.68 -2.65 21.99
CA ASN A 63 1.90 -2.94 23.42
C ASN A 63 3.18 -2.30 24.03
N PHE A 64 2.97 -1.23 24.82
CA PHE A 64 3.96 -0.30 25.40
C PHE A 64 5.35 -0.78 25.86
N LYS A 65 5.58 -2.08 26.10
CA LYS A 65 6.76 -2.57 26.83
C LYS A 65 8.08 -2.45 26.05
N ASN A 66 8.13 -2.72 24.74
CA ASN A 66 9.42 -2.92 24.06
C ASN A 66 9.75 -1.99 22.87
N ASN A 67 8.78 -1.33 22.23
CA ASN A 67 9.03 -0.65 20.96
C ASN A 67 8.98 0.88 21.04
N LYS A 68 10.02 1.51 21.61
CA LYS A 68 10.18 2.97 21.53
C LYS A 68 10.61 3.37 20.11
N GLY A 69 9.66 3.85 19.30
CA GLY A 69 9.94 4.45 17.98
C GLY A 69 9.52 3.61 16.77
N SER A 70 9.07 2.37 16.93
CA SER A 70 8.60 1.55 15.80
C SER A 70 7.41 2.19 15.06
N THR A 71 6.61 3.00 15.76
CA THR A 71 5.50 3.75 15.16
C THR A 71 5.94 4.66 14.02
N PHE A 72 7.17 5.19 14.03
CA PHE A 72 7.65 6.06 12.96
C PHE A 72 7.75 5.34 11.62
N ILE A 73 8.19 4.07 11.63
CA ILE A 73 8.32 3.25 10.44
C ILE A 73 6.93 3.06 9.81
N PHE A 74 5.93 2.68 10.61
CA PHE A 74 4.56 2.49 10.13
C PHE A 74 3.90 3.77 9.61
N ILE A 75 4.18 4.92 10.24
CA ILE A 75 3.68 6.22 9.77
C ILE A 75 4.34 6.61 8.44
N SER A 76 5.65 6.35 8.28
CA SER A 76 6.37 6.61 7.02
C SER A 76 5.85 5.71 5.88
N LEU A 77 5.57 4.45 6.17
CA LEU A 77 4.93 3.50 5.27
C LEU A 77 3.55 3.98 4.80
N PHE A 78 2.70 4.38 5.75
CA PHE A 78 1.36 4.88 5.47
C PHE A 78 1.41 6.07 4.52
N SER A 79 2.24 7.07 4.86
CA SER A 79 2.35 8.29 4.07
C SER A 79 2.94 8.03 2.67
N PHE A 80 3.96 7.19 2.54
CA PHE A 80 4.54 6.82 1.25
C PHE A 80 3.51 6.15 0.31
N ILE A 81 2.75 5.19 0.81
CA ILE A 81 1.74 4.48 0.01
C ILE A 81 0.57 5.41 -0.34
N LEU A 82 0.09 6.20 0.63
CA LEU A 82 -1.01 7.13 0.42
C LEU A 82 -0.70 8.14 -0.68
N PHE A 83 0.48 8.76 -0.65
CA PHE A 83 0.83 9.76 -1.66
C PHE A 83 0.99 9.16 -3.05
N ASN A 84 1.64 8.01 -3.18
CA ASN A 84 1.81 7.37 -4.49
C ASN A 84 0.47 6.93 -5.09
N ASN A 85 -0.44 6.37 -4.29
CA ASN A 85 -1.76 5.98 -4.78
C ASN A 85 -2.62 7.19 -5.12
N PHE A 86 -2.63 8.22 -4.27
CA PHE A 86 -3.43 9.42 -4.50
C PHE A 86 -2.93 10.22 -5.72
N LEU A 87 -1.61 10.34 -5.88
CA LEU A 87 -1.03 10.98 -7.07
C LEU A 87 -1.32 10.19 -8.33
N GLY A 88 -1.35 8.87 -8.23
CA GLY A 88 -1.65 8.02 -9.35
C GLY A 88 -3.03 8.25 -9.97
N LEU A 89 -4.02 8.68 -9.17
CA LEU A 89 -5.38 8.94 -9.66
C LEU A 89 -5.48 10.17 -10.57
N PHE A 90 -4.51 11.08 -10.53
CA PHE A 90 -4.51 12.25 -11.42
C PHE A 90 -4.22 11.85 -12.87
N PRO A 91 -4.86 12.52 -13.85
CA PRO A 91 -4.62 12.21 -15.25
C PRO A 91 -3.15 12.44 -15.62
N TYR A 92 -2.61 11.54 -16.45
CA TYR A 92 -1.24 11.55 -16.97
C TYR A 92 -0.11 11.32 -15.96
N ILE A 93 -0.42 11.05 -14.68
CA ILE A 93 0.61 10.64 -13.72
C ILE A 93 0.78 9.12 -13.80
N PHE A 94 2.02 8.68 -14.04
CA PHE A 94 2.35 7.26 -14.04
C PHE A 94 2.25 6.68 -12.63
N THR A 95 1.41 5.66 -12.45
CA THR A 95 1.16 5.02 -11.16
C THR A 95 2.18 3.95 -10.86
N SER A 96 3.23 4.32 -10.14
CA SER A 96 4.31 3.39 -9.80
C SER A 96 3.83 2.18 -8.98
N THR A 97 2.78 2.36 -8.17
CA THR A 97 2.17 1.31 -7.34
C THR A 97 1.37 0.26 -8.12
N SER A 98 1.05 0.50 -9.39
CA SER A 98 0.42 -0.50 -10.25
C SER A 98 1.36 -1.65 -10.59
N HIS A 99 2.68 -1.40 -10.63
CA HIS A 99 3.66 -2.44 -10.91
C HIS A 99 3.92 -3.33 -9.70
N LEU A 100 3.79 -4.64 -9.91
CA LEU A 100 4.07 -5.66 -8.89
C LEU A 100 5.48 -5.57 -8.33
N THR A 101 6.45 -5.11 -9.11
CA THR A 101 7.84 -4.95 -8.66
C THR A 101 7.96 -3.98 -7.48
N ILE A 102 7.25 -2.85 -7.47
CA ILE A 102 7.32 -1.86 -6.37
C ILE A 102 6.59 -2.37 -5.14
N SER A 103 5.38 -2.91 -5.33
CA SER A 103 4.58 -3.40 -4.21
C SER A 103 5.22 -4.62 -3.54
N LEU A 104 5.81 -5.52 -4.33
CA LEU A 104 6.49 -6.71 -3.83
C LEU A 104 7.80 -6.33 -3.12
N THR A 105 8.62 -5.45 -3.69
CA THR A 105 9.86 -5.00 -3.03
C THR A 105 9.57 -4.31 -1.70
N LEU A 106 8.51 -3.50 -1.61
CA LEU A 106 8.06 -2.91 -0.36
C LEU A 106 7.58 -3.99 0.62
N SER A 107 6.66 -4.86 0.22
CA SER A 107 6.08 -5.85 1.15
C SER A 107 7.10 -6.90 1.62
N ILE A 108 7.99 -7.36 0.73
CA ILE A 108 8.97 -8.39 1.05
C ILE A 108 10.04 -7.83 2.00
N SER A 109 10.48 -6.58 1.83
CA SER A 109 11.49 -5.96 2.69
C SER A 109 10.97 -5.79 4.12
N PHE A 110 9.72 -5.33 4.28
CA PHE A 110 9.10 -5.25 5.61
C PHE A 110 8.91 -6.62 6.25
N TRP A 111 8.37 -7.59 5.51
CA TRP A 111 8.19 -8.95 6.04
C TRP A 111 9.52 -9.59 6.45
N LEU A 112 10.56 -9.49 5.60
CA LEU A 112 11.88 -10.05 5.87
C LEU A 112 12.50 -9.41 7.11
N SER A 113 12.32 -8.10 7.30
CA SER A 113 12.81 -7.39 8.50
C SER A 113 12.18 -7.92 9.79
N PHE A 114 10.88 -8.21 9.81
CA PHE A 114 10.20 -8.76 10.98
C PHE A 114 10.56 -10.21 11.26
N MET A 115 10.69 -11.04 10.20
CA MET A 115 11.11 -12.43 10.35
C MET A 115 12.54 -12.55 10.88
N LEU A 116 13.46 -11.75 10.35
CA LEU A 116 14.84 -11.69 10.86
C LEU A 116 14.88 -11.23 12.32
N PHE A 117 14.11 -10.20 12.68
CA PHE A 117 14.01 -9.75 14.07
C PHE A 117 13.49 -10.85 15.00
N GLY A 118 12.41 -11.55 14.61
CA GLY A 118 11.80 -12.61 15.40
C GLY A 118 12.74 -13.81 15.61
N TRP A 119 13.48 -14.23 14.57
CA TRP A 119 14.44 -15.33 14.70
C TRP A 119 15.65 -15.00 15.58
N ILE A 120 16.14 -13.76 15.54
CA ILE A 120 17.31 -13.35 16.31
C ILE A 120 16.96 -13.16 17.79
N ASN A 121 15.84 -12.48 18.09
CA ASN A 121 15.53 -12.10 19.47
C ASN A 121 14.72 -13.16 20.23
N ASN A 122 13.72 -13.77 19.60
CA ASN A 122 12.75 -14.64 20.28
C ASN A 122 12.52 -15.96 19.50
N SER A 123 13.61 -16.72 19.27
CA SER A 123 13.56 -17.96 18.48
C SER A 123 12.57 -19.00 19.04
N GLN A 124 12.55 -19.21 20.36
CA GLN A 124 11.63 -20.15 21.01
C GLN A 124 10.16 -19.74 20.84
N HIS A 125 9.85 -18.45 20.99
CA HIS A 125 8.48 -17.94 20.83
C HIS A 125 8.00 -18.08 19.38
N MET A 126 8.88 -17.81 18.41
CA MET A 126 8.56 -17.98 16.98
C MET A 126 8.25 -19.43 16.62
N PHE A 127 9.00 -20.40 17.15
CA PHE A 127 8.72 -21.82 16.90
C PHE A 127 7.42 -22.29 17.57
N ILE A 128 7.10 -21.78 18.76
CA ILE A 128 5.84 -22.10 19.44
C ILE A 128 4.65 -21.58 18.64
N HIS A 129 4.75 -20.39 18.02
CA HIS A 129 3.68 -19.84 17.18
C HIS A 129 3.38 -20.70 15.93
N MET A 130 4.30 -21.55 15.48
CA MET A 130 4.06 -22.42 14.32
C MET A 130 3.07 -23.56 14.62
N ILE A 131 2.78 -23.83 15.89
CA ILE A 131 1.84 -24.89 16.29
C ILE A 131 0.71 -24.28 17.11
N PRO A 132 -0.56 -24.36 16.65
CA PRO A 132 -1.68 -23.91 17.47
C PRO A 132 -1.80 -24.76 18.73
N GLN A 133 -2.09 -24.12 19.87
CA GLN A 133 -2.23 -24.82 21.15
C GLN A 133 -3.38 -25.84 21.08
N GLY A 134 -3.11 -27.08 21.51
CA GLY A 134 -4.12 -28.14 21.60
C GLY A 134 -4.25 -29.06 20.38
N THR A 135 -3.35 -29.01 19.39
CA THR A 135 -3.38 -29.96 18.28
C THR A 135 -2.93 -31.37 18.69
N PRO A 136 -3.62 -32.44 18.27
CA PRO A 136 -3.16 -33.82 18.49
C PRO A 136 -1.82 -34.08 17.77
N THR A 137 -0.96 -34.89 18.38
CA THR A 137 0.43 -35.13 17.95
C THR A 137 0.55 -35.65 16.51
N ILE A 138 -0.43 -36.41 16.02
CA ILE A 138 -0.42 -36.97 14.66
C ILE A 138 -0.56 -35.89 13.57
N LEU A 139 -1.29 -34.79 13.84
CA LEU A 139 -1.57 -33.71 12.89
C LEU A 139 -0.55 -32.57 12.96
N MET A 140 0.30 -32.57 13.99
CA MET A 140 1.31 -31.54 14.25
C MET A 140 2.23 -31.24 13.04
N PRO A 141 2.83 -32.23 12.33
CA PRO A 141 3.71 -31.93 11.21
C PRO A 141 2.99 -31.29 10.01
N PHE A 142 1.72 -31.63 9.79
CA PHE A 142 0.94 -31.05 8.70
C PHE A 142 0.54 -29.60 8.99
N MET A 143 0.20 -29.28 10.23
CA MET A 143 -0.13 -27.92 10.64
C MET A 143 1.06 -26.96 10.50
N VAL A 144 2.27 -27.41 10.84
CA VAL A 144 3.50 -26.61 10.67
C VAL A 144 3.74 -26.28 9.19
N LEU A 145 3.52 -27.24 8.28
CA LEU A 145 3.63 -26.99 6.84
C LEU A 145 2.63 -25.92 6.38
N ILE A 146 1.38 -25.98 6.85
CA ILE A 146 0.37 -24.97 6.48
C ILE A 146 0.75 -23.59 7.02
N GLU A 147 1.19 -23.49 8.28
CA GLU A 147 1.53 -22.19 8.87
C GLU A 147 2.81 -21.58 8.29
N THR A 148 3.79 -22.42 7.90
CA THR A 148 4.97 -21.94 7.16
C THR A 148 4.59 -21.40 5.78
N ILE A 149 3.70 -22.08 5.05
CA ILE A 149 3.16 -21.60 3.78
C ILE A 149 2.34 -20.32 3.98
N SER A 150 1.49 -20.26 5.01
CA SER A 150 0.65 -19.09 5.32
C SER A 150 1.53 -17.86 5.59
N ASN A 151 2.62 -18.03 6.35
CA ASN A 151 3.56 -16.96 6.64
C ASN A 151 4.29 -16.43 5.39
N LEU A 152 4.69 -17.32 4.47
CA LEU A 152 5.33 -16.93 3.21
C LEU A 152 4.36 -16.20 2.25
N ILE A 153 3.08 -16.57 2.26
CA ILE A 153 2.06 -15.97 1.38
C ILE A 153 1.64 -14.57 1.83
N ARG A 154 1.75 -14.23 3.13
CA ARG A 154 1.37 -12.91 3.70
C ARG A 154 1.91 -11.72 2.89
N PRO A 155 3.24 -11.56 2.64
CA PRO A 155 3.75 -10.42 1.88
C PRO A 155 3.26 -10.42 0.41
N GLY A 156 3.08 -11.60 -0.18
CA GLY A 156 2.53 -11.72 -1.53
C GLY A 156 1.10 -11.18 -1.62
N THR A 157 0.23 -11.56 -0.68
CA THR A 157 -1.16 -11.10 -0.68
C THR A 157 -1.30 -9.59 -0.45
N LEU A 158 -0.43 -9.00 0.38
CA LEU A 158 -0.38 -7.56 0.60
C LEU A 158 0.04 -6.80 -0.67
N ALA A 159 1.10 -7.25 -1.34
CA ALA A 159 1.59 -6.66 -2.58
C ALA A 159 0.56 -6.74 -3.71
N ILE A 160 -0.05 -7.91 -3.91
CA ILE A 160 -1.07 -8.15 -4.93
C ILE A 160 -2.28 -7.26 -4.69
N ARG A 161 -2.75 -7.13 -3.44
CA ARG A 161 -3.92 -6.29 -3.10
C ARG A 161 -3.72 -4.84 -3.54
N LEU A 162 -2.53 -4.30 -3.35
CA LEU A 162 -2.23 -2.91 -3.72
C LEU A 162 -2.20 -2.75 -5.24
N THR A 163 -1.53 -3.67 -5.94
CA THR A 163 -1.42 -3.61 -7.41
C THR A 163 -2.76 -3.81 -8.10
N ALA A 164 -3.54 -4.81 -7.69
CA ALA A 164 -4.80 -5.15 -8.31
C ALA A 164 -5.80 -4.00 -8.19
N ASN A 165 -5.88 -3.35 -7.03
CA ASN A 165 -6.78 -2.23 -6.82
C ASN A 165 -6.41 -1.02 -7.72
N MET A 166 -5.12 -0.70 -7.84
CA MET A 166 -4.66 0.39 -8.70
C MET A 166 -4.81 0.07 -10.20
N ILE A 167 -4.45 -1.15 -10.63
CA ILE A 167 -4.60 -1.57 -12.04
C ILE A 167 -6.07 -1.60 -12.44
N ALA A 168 -6.93 -2.22 -11.62
CA ALA A 168 -8.34 -2.38 -11.93
C ALA A 168 -9.05 -1.03 -12.03
N GLY A 169 -8.77 -0.09 -11.12
CA GLY A 169 -9.36 1.25 -11.15
C GLY A 169 -9.00 2.02 -12.42
N HIS A 170 -7.70 2.11 -12.73
CA HIS A 170 -7.23 2.77 -13.94
C HIS A 170 -7.76 2.13 -15.23
N LEU A 171 -7.85 0.79 -15.29
CA LEU A 171 -8.46 0.11 -16.43
C LEU A 171 -9.95 0.42 -16.56
N LEU A 172 -10.69 0.49 -15.44
CA LEU A 172 -12.11 0.80 -15.45
C LEU A 172 -12.38 2.25 -15.90
N LEU A 173 -11.61 3.21 -15.39
CA LEU A 173 -11.65 4.62 -15.82
C LEU A 173 -11.34 4.79 -17.32
N THR A 174 -10.35 4.06 -17.84
CA THR A 174 -9.94 4.16 -19.25
C THR A 174 -10.94 3.49 -20.18
N LEU A 175 -11.56 2.38 -19.77
CA LEU A 175 -12.63 1.74 -20.53
C LEU A 175 -13.89 2.62 -20.61
N LEU A 176 -14.32 3.19 -19.48
CA LEU A 176 -15.47 4.11 -19.45
C LEU A 176 -15.21 5.35 -20.32
N SER A 177 -14.05 5.98 -20.19
CA SER A 177 -13.70 7.16 -21.00
C SER A 177 -13.60 6.83 -22.49
N ASN A 178 -13.03 5.69 -22.88
CA ASN A 178 -12.99 5.28 -24.29
C ASN A 178 -14.39 5.04 -24.88
N SER A 179 -15.32 4.49 -24.09
CA SER A 179 -16.71 4.32 -24.53
C SER A 179 -17.46 5.65 -24.69
N SER A 180 -17.02 6.73 -24.05
CA SER A 180 -17.69 8.04 -24.12
C SER A 180 -17.71 8.65 -25.52
N ASN A 181 -16.67 8.41 -26.33
CA ASN A 181 -16.54 9.00 -27.67
C ASN A 181 -17.57 8.47 -28.68
N MET A 182 -18.20 7.31 -28.41
CA MET A 182 -19.13 6.66 -29.33
C MET A 182 -20.60 6.86 -28.94
N MET A 183 -20.88 7.55 -27.83
CA MET A 183 -22.23 7.64 -27.26
C MET A 183 -22.95 8.95 -27.62
N SER A 184 -24.29 8.92 -27.60
CA SER A 184 -25.11 10.11 -27.81
C SER A 184 -24.96 11.11 -26.65
N THR A 185 -25.22 12.39 -26.92
CA THR A 185 -25.05 13.49 -25.95
C THR A 185 -25.87 13.33 -24.67
N PHE A 186 -27.06 12.70 -24.75
CA PHE A 186 -27.89 12.43 -23.58
C PHE A 186 -27.28 11.36 -22.67
N LEU A 187 -26.73 10.29 -23.26
CA LEU A 187 -26.08 9.21 -22.50
C LEU A 187 -24.73 9.66 -21.89
N LEU A 188 -24.07 10.63 -22.54
CA LEU A 188 -22.80 11.20 -22.07
C LEU A 188 -22.92 11.79 -20.65
N ILE A 189 -24.04 12.46 -20.34
CA ILE A 189 -24.29 13.07 -19.03
C ILE A 189 -24.29 11.99 -17.93
N PHE A 190 -24.94 10.86 -18.18
CA PHE A 190 -24.96 9.75 -17.24
C PHE A 190 -23.59 9.11 -17.07
N LEU A 191 -22.82 8.97 -18.15
CA LEU A 191 -21.47 8.42 -18.12
C LEU A 191 -20.51 9.31 -17.33
N ILE A 192 -20.60 10.63 -17.49
CA ILE A 192 -19.80 11.59 -16.69
C ILE A 192 -20.12 11.44 -15.20
N MET A 193 -21.39 11.34 -14.83
CA MET A 193 -21.79 11.11 -13.44
C MET A 193 -21.23 9.80 -12.88
N ALA A 194 -21.28 8.72 -13.66
CA ALA A 194 -20.68 7.44 -13.27
C ALA A 194 -19.16 7.55 -13.10
N GLN A 195 -18.46 8.30 -13.96
CA GLN A 195 -17.02 8.50 -13.87
C GLN A 195 -16.61 9.32 -12.64
N ILE A 196 -17.37 10.36 -12.28
CA ILE A 196 -17.15 11.12 -11.04
C ILE A 196 -17.32 10.22 -9.82
N LEU A 197 -18.37 9.39 -9.82
CA LEU A 197 -18.63 8.46 -8.71
C LEU A 197 -17.52 7.41 -8.57
N LEU A 198 -17.02 6.89 -9.69
CA LEU A 198 -15.90 5.95 -9.71
C LEU A 198 -14.61 6.59 -9.18
N LEU A 199 -14.30 7.82 -9.60
CA LEU A 199 -13.12 8.54 -9.10
C LEU A 199 -13.21 8.77 -7.57
N MET A 200 -14.40 9.10 -7.06
CA MET A 200 -14.64 9.20 -5.62
C MET A 200 -14.41 7.86 -4.92
N LEU A 201 -14.89 6.75 -5.50
CA LEU A 201 -14.67 5.41 -4.96
C LEU A 201 -13.18 5.06 -4.94
N GLU A 202 -12.46 5.28 -6.03
CA GLU A 202 -11.03 4.97 -6.10
C GLU A 202 -10.20 5.82 -5.14
N SER A 203 -10.57 7.09 -4.94
CA SER A 203 -9.92 7.94 -3.93
C SER A 203 -10.11 7.38 -2.51
N ALA A 204 -11.29 6.84 -2.20
CA ALA A 204 -11.55 6.19 -0.92
C ALA A 204 -10.75 4.88 -0.79
N VAL A 205 -10.72 4.05 -1.85
CA VAL A 205 -9.95 2.80 -1.88
C VAL A 205 -8.45 3.05 -1.71
N ALA A 206 -7.90 4.11 -2.31
CA ALA A 206 -6.49 4.49 -2.16
C ALA A 206 -6.12 4.75 -0.69
N ILE A 207 -6.98 5.47 0.04
CA ILE A 207 -6.80 5.76 1.48
C ILE A 207 -6.94 4.46 2.29
N ILE A 208 -8.01 3.69 2.08
CA ILE A 208 -8.26 2.44 2.81
C ILE A 208 -7.10 1.45 2.60
N GLN A 209 -6.60 1.32 1.39
CA GLN A 209 -5.54 0.38 1.08
C GLN A 209 -4.23 0.73 1.78
N SER A 210 -3.87 2.02 1.82
CA SER A 210 -2.69 2.48 2.58
C SER A 210 -2.83 2.16 4.07
N TYR A 211 -4.02 2.34 4.63
CA TYR A 211 -4.33 2.06 6.03
C TYR A 211 -4.26 0.56 6.35
N VAL A 212 -4.92 -0.29 5.55
CA VAL A 212 -4.97 -1.73 5.77
C VAL A 212 -3.57 -2.36 5.72
N ILE A 213 -2.71 -1.94 4.78
CA ILE A 213 -1.33 -2.43 4.71
C ILE A 213 -0.56 -2.08 5.98
N THR A 214 -0.70 -0.84 6.45
CA THR A 214 0.02 -0.41 7.65
C THR A 214 -0.47 -1.14 8.91
N ILE A 215 -1.78 -1.36 9.08
CA ILE A 215 -2.28 -2.14 10.22
C ILE A 215 -1.81 -3.58 10.17
N LEU A 216 -1.93 -4.27 9.03
CA LEU A 216 -1.48 -5.66 8.93
C LEU A 216 0.02 -5.75 9.26
N SER A 217 0.84 -4.81 8.77
CA SER A 217 2.25 -4.76 9.12
C SER A 217 2.50 -4.52 10.60
N THR A 218 1.69 -3.69 11.28
CA THR A 218 1.79 -3.50 12.73
C THR A 218 1.38 -4.74 13.51
N LEU A 219 0.32 -5.44 13.09
CA LEU A 219 -0.11 -6.69 13.71
C LEU A 219 0.97 -7.77 13.59
N TYR A 220 1.57 -7.91 12.40
CA TYR A 220 2.67 -8.85 12.21
C TYR A 220 3.88 -8.52 13.10
N SER A 221 4.22 -7.25 13.26
CA SER A 221 5.29 -6.87 14.19
C SER A 221 4.93 -7.13 15.66
N SER A 222 3.65 -7.11 16.02
CA SER A 222 3.21 -7.44 17.38
C SER A 222 3.17 -8.95 17.63
N GLU A 223 2.94 -9.77 16.60
CA GLU A 223 3.01 -11.24 16.71
C GLU A 223 4.46 -11.73 16.92
N THR A 224 5.44 -11.04 16.32
CA THR A 224 6.86 -11.40 16.43
C THR A 224 7.52 -10.99 17.74
N ASN A 225 6.92 -10.06 18.50
CA ASN A 225 7.51 -9.43 19.68
C ASN A 225 6.93 -9.97 20.99
#